data_AF-A0A6F9AZB3-F1
#
_entry.id   AF-A0A6F9AZB3-F1
#
_cell.length_a   1.000
_cell.length_b   1.000
_cell.length_c   1.000
_cell.angle_alpha   90.00
_cell.angle_beta   90.00
_cell.angle_gamma   90.00
#
_symmetry.space_group_name_H-M   'P 1'
#
loop_
_entity.id
_entity.type
_entity.pdbx_description
1 polymer ?
#
loop_
_entity_poly.entity_id
_entity_poly.type
_entity_poly.pdbx_seq_one_letter_code
_entity_poly.pdbx_strand_id
1 'polypeptide(L)'
;MIQDLAILSLLTWDSHSSLGPLYEIMQQESSPLCAIDITPDLRKKFAFLSGGRGQNGSPIIVFPEFSAFGEIQEREFHNVLTYLTSVP
;
A
#
# COMPACT_ATOMS: atom_id res chain seq x y z
N MET A 1 1.73 -6.03 -35.66
CA MET A 1 2.21 -6.77 -34.47
C MET A 1 2.75 -5.72 -33.49
N ILE A 2 1.96 -4.91 -32.81
CA ILE A 2 1.16 -5.22 -31.62
C ILE A 2 0.19 -4.02 -31.48
N GLN A 3 -1.09 -4.14 -31.83
CA GLN A 3 -2.16 -3.17 -31.45
C GLN A 3 -3.60 -3.77 -31.49
N ASP A 4 -3.78 -5.11 -31.43
CA ASP A 4 -5.08 -5.72 -31.82
C ASP A 4 -5.76 -6.61 -30.76
N LEU A 5 -5.44 -6.43 -29.47
CA LEU A 5 -6.08 -7.23 -28.39
C LEU A 5 -6.78 -6.42 -27.30
N ALA A 6 -6.49 -5.12 -27.17
CA ALA A 6 -7.16 -4.27 -26.18
C ALA A 6 -8.57 -3.82 -26.64
N ILE A 7 -8.76 -3.60 -27.95
CA ILE A 7 -10.02 -3.06 -28.49
C ILE A 7 -11.14 -4.12 -28.48
N LEU A 8 -10.81 -5.40 -28.68
CA LEU A 8 -11.80 -6.48 -28.65
C LEU A 8 -12.39 -6.75 -27.25
N SER A 9 -11.66 -6.42 -26.18
CA SER A 9 -12.17 -6.53 -24.80
C SER A 9 -13.16 -5.41 -24.43
N LEU A 10 -13.10 -4.26 -25.13
CA LEU A 10 -13.96 -3.11 -24.87
C LEU A 10 -15.26 -3.16 -25.67
N LEU A 11 -15.25 -3.75 -26.86
CA LEU A 11 -16.44 -3.82 -27.73
C LEU A 11 -17.37 -5.00 -27.43
N THR A 12 -16.96 -5.96 -26.59
CA THR A 12 -17.73 -7.18 -26.32
C THR A 12 -18.63 -7.11 -25.10
N TRP A 13 -18.60 -6.02 -24.31
CA TRP A 13 -19.32 -5.98 -23.03
C TRP A 13 -20.43 -4.93 -22.88
N ASP A 14 -20.86 -4.25 -23.94
CA ASP A 14 -21.91 -3.22 -23.84
C ASP A 14 -23.28 -3.63 -24.40
N SER A 15 -23.78 -4.83 -24.08
CA SER A 15 -25.19 -5.20 -24.36
C SER A 15 -25.68 -6.35 -23.49
N HIS A 16 -26.10 -6.05 -22.26
CA HIS A 16 -27.43 -6.37 -21.70
C HIS A 16 -27.42 -6.12 -20.18
N SER A 17 -28.38 -5.33 -19.74
CA SER A 17 -28.60 -4.82 -18.41
C SER A 17 -28.88 -5.89 -17.35
N SER A 18 -28.09 -5.88 -16.27
CA SER A 18 -28.51 -6.15 -14.88
C SER A 18 -27.36 -5.80 -13.93
N LEU A 19 -27.40 -4.62 -13.31
CA LEU A 19 -26.52 -4.27 -12.21
C LEU A 19 -26.79 -5.15 -10.97
N GLY A 20 -25.73 -5.72 -10.38
CA GLY A 20 -25.65 -6.21 -8.99
C GLY A 20 -25.00 -7.60 -8.84
N PRO A 21 -24.23 -7.94 -7.78
CA PRO A 21 -23.50 -7.16 -6.79
C PRO A 21 -22.00 -7.56 -6.72
N LEU A 22 -21.36 -7.90 -7.84
CA LEU A 22 -19.95 -8.38 -7.82
C LEU A 22 -18.90 -7.26 -7.89
N TYR A 23 -19.22 -6.09 -8.46
CA TYR A 23 -18.31 -4.93 -8.38
C TYR A 23 -18.36 -4.25 -7.01
N GLU A 24 -19.35 -4.61 -6.19
CA GLU A 24 -19.59 -4.13 -4.84
C GLU A 24 -18.96 -5.06 -3.78
N ILE A 25 -18.13 -6.04 -4.18
CA ILE A 25 -17.24 -6.72 -3.24
C ILE A 25 -16.04 -5.80 -3.00
N MET A 26 -16.31 -4.68 -2.34
CA MET A 26 -15.42 -4.00 -1.42
C MET A 26 -13.94 -3.97 -1.86
N GLN A 27 -13.64 -3.26 -2.94
CA GLN A 27 -12.38 -2.52 -2.93
C GLN A 27 -12.59 -1.43 -1.89
N GLN A 28 -12.30 -1.75 -0.64
CA GLN A 28 -12.25 -0.78 0.43
C GLN A 28 -11.22 0.25 -0.02
N GLU A 29 -11.68 1.37 -0.57
CA GLU A 29 -10.91 2.59 -0.68
C GLU A 29 -10.63 3.08 0.75
N SER A 30 -9.78 2.36 1.49
CA SER A 30 -9.02 3.02 2.53
C SER A 30 -8.07 3.92 1.76
N SER A 31 -8.33 5.22 1.81
CA SER A 31 -7.34 6.20 1.39
C SER A 31 -5.98 5.79 1.96
N PRO A 32 -4.90 5.81 1.16
CA PRO A 32 -3.60 5.40 1.66
C PRO A 32 -3.25 6.21 2.90
N LEU A 33 -2.78 5.51 3.93
CA LEU A 33 -2.42 6.10 5.23
C LEU A 33 -1.47 7.27 5.01
N CYS A 34 -1.88 8.48 5.38
CA CYS A 34 -1.06 9.67 5.15
C CYS A 34 -0.06 9.87 6.29
N ALA A 35 1.15 10.34 5.95
CA ALA A 35 2.19 10.64 6.94
C ALA A 35 1.72 11.62 8.02
N ILE A 36 0.83 12.54 7.67
CA ILE A 36 0.31 13.55 8.59
C ILE A 36 -0.51 12.90 9.72
N ASP A 37 -1.23 11.82 9.42
CA ASP A 37 -2.11 11.14 10.36
C ASP A 37 -1.34 10.32 11.39
N ILE A 38 -0.10 9.90 11.05
CA ILE A 38 0.76 9.05 11.88
C ILE A 38 2.11 9.70 12.20
N THR A 39 2.18 11.04 12.10
CA THR A 39 3.41 11.79 12.39
C THR A 39 4.00 11.47 13.78
N PRO A 40 3.20 11.30 14.86
CA PRO A 40 3.74 10.88 16.15
C PRO A 40 4.48 9.53 16.09
N ASP A 41 3.92 8.55 15.36
CA ASP A 41 4.48 7.20 15.22
C ASP A 41 5.79 7.26 14.42
N LEU A 42 5.79 7.97 13.28
CA LEU A 42 6.97 8.15 12.44
C LEU A 42 8.12 8.87 13.16
N ARG A 43 7.81 9.79 14.08
CA ARG A 43 8.82 10.52 14.87
C ARG A 43 9.56 9.63 15.87
N LYS A 44 9.03 8.45 16.23
CA LYS A 44 9.74 7.47 17.06
C LYS A 44 10.96 6.88 16.35
N LYS A 45 10.97 6.86 15.00
CA LYS A 45 12.09 6.44 14.15
C LYS A 45 12.64 5.04 14.46
N PHE A 46 11.79 4.13 14.92
CA PHE A 46 12.17 2.74 15.15
C PHE A 46 12.31 1.93 13.85
N ALA A 47 11.84 2.48 12.73
CA ALA A 47 12.03 1.93 11.39
C ALA A 47 12.12 3.06 10.35
N PHE A 48 12.88 2.85 9.28
CA PHE A 48 12.95 3.78 8.14
C PHE A 48 13.33 3.05 6.83
N LEU A 49 13.07 3.67 5.68
CA LEU A 49 13.55 3.18 4.39
C LEU A 49 15.02 3.52 4.20
N SER A 50 15.84 2.54 3.84
CA SER A 50 17.27 2.78 3.55
C SER A 50 17.51 3.66 2.31
N GLY A 51 16.50 3.79 1.43
CA GLY A 51 16.60 4.39 0.10
C GLY A 51 16.98 3.40 -1.01
N GLY A 52 17.46 2.20 -0.67
CA GLY A 52 17.73 1.12 -1.62
C GLY A 52 16.53 0.20 -1.84
N ARG A 53 16.62 -0.66 -2.87
CA ARG A 53 15.64 -1.70 -3.18
C ARG A 53 16.27 -3.07 -3.25
N GLY A 54 15.50 -4.08 -2.84
CA GLY A 54 15.85 -5.47 -3.06
C GLY A 54 15.77 -5.86 -4.53
N GLN A 55 16.14 -7.10 -4.84
CA GLN A 55 16.24 -7.62 -6.21
C GLN A 55 14.95 -7.46 -7.04
N ASN A 56 13.77 -7.45 -6.39
CA ASN A 56 12.47 -7.31 -7.05
C ASN A 56 11.86 -5.90 -6.92
N GLY A 57 12.66 -4.89 -6.58
CA GLY A 57 12.15 -3.54 -6.34
C GLY A 57 11.45 -3.35 -4.99
N SER A 58 11.42 -4.38 -4.14
CA SER A 58 10.84 -4.30 -2.79
C SER A 58 11.60 -3.30 -1.91
N PRO A 59 10.90 -2.54 -1.04
CA PRO A 59 11.55 -1.60 -0.14
C PRO A 59 12.45 -2.31 0.87
N ILE A 60 13.61 -1.71 1.16
CA ILE A 60 14.49 -2.18 2.23
C ILE A 60 14.22 -1.30 3.47
N ILE A 61 13.57 -1.91 4.46
CA ILE A 61 13.26 -1.29 5.76
C ILE A 61 14.39 -1.64 6.74
N VAL A 62 14.90 -0.62 7.43
CA VAL A 62 15.95 -0.74 8.45
C VAL A 62 15.36 -0.48 9.83
N PHE A 63 15.71 -1.34 10.78
CA PHE A 63 15.43 -1.18 12.20
C PHE A 63 16.74 -0.83 12.91
N PRO A 64 16.98 0.46 13.26
CA PRO A 64 18.14 0.84 14.06
C PRO A 64 18.01 0.34 15.49
N GLU A 65 19.08 0.50 16.28
CA GLU A 65 18.97 0.33 17.72
C GLU A 65 17.95 1.30 18.29
N PHE A 66 16.97 0.76 19.01
CA PHE A 66 15.89 1.52 19.61
C PHE A 66 15.55 0.92 20.98
N SER A 67 16.11 1.49 22.06
CA SER A 67 16.05 0.89 23.40
C SER A 67 14.63 0.74 23.96
N ALA A 68 13.69 1.59 23.52
CA ALA A 68 12.28 1.54 23.91
C ALA A 68 11.42 0.68 22.97
N PHE A 69 12.01 -0.23 22.17
CA PHE A 69 11.25 -1.04 21.21
C PHE A 69 10.13 -1.85 21.85
N GLY A 70 10.34 -2.36 23.07
CA GLY A 70 9.34 -3.08 23.83
C GLY A 70 8.12 -2.25 24.26
N GLU A 71 8.19 -0.92 24.15
CA GLU A 71 7.10 0.01 24.49
C GLU A 71 6.26 0.41 23.27
N ILE A 72 6.64 0.00 22.05
CA ILE A 72 5.90 0.29 20.83
C ILE A 72 4.59 -0.51 20.84
N GLN A 73 3.46 0.19 20.67
CA GLN A 73 2.17 -0.45 20.54
C GLN A 73 2.01 -1.09 19.16
N GLU A 74 1.29 -2.21 19.09
CA GLU A 74 1.04 -2.93 17.83
C GLU A 74 0.48 -2.03 16.72
N ARG A 75 -0.44 -1.12 17.07
CA ARG A 75 -1.00 -0.14 16.14
C ARG A 75 0.05 0.79 15.55
N GLU A 76 0.96 1.29 16.38
CA GLU A 76 2.04 2.20 15.94
C GLU A 76 3.01 1.46 15.02
N PHE A 77 3.33 0.21 15.35
CA PHE A 77 4.13 -0.67 14.51
C PHE A 77 3.48 -0.90 13.15
N HIS A 78 2.19 -1.26 13.14
CA HIS A 78 1.42 -1.48 11.93
C HIS A 78 1.33 -0.21 11.07
N ASN A 79 1.00 0.94 11.67
CA ASN A 79 0.90 2.23 10.99
C ASN A 79 2.20 2.59 10.26
N VAL A 80 3.33 2.49 10.96
CA VAL A 80 4.64 2.83 10.38
C VAL A 80 4.99 1.88 9.24
N LEU A 81 4.82 0.56 9.41
CA LEU A 81 5.14 -0.38 8.34
C LEU A 81 4.23 -0.22 7.13
N THR A 82 2.92 -0.10 7.33
CA THR A 82 1.95 0.16 6.26
C THR A 82 2.34 1.42 5.48
N TYR A 83 2.66 2.51 6.18
CA TYR A 83 3.13 3.73 5.53
C TYR A 83 4.43 3.52 4.76
N LEU A 84 5.49 2.99 5.39
CA LEU A 84 6.79 2.79 4.72
C LEU A 84 6.71 1.87 3.49
N THR A 85 5.82 0.87 3.51
CA THR A 85 5.61 -0.02 2.35
C THR A 85 4.75 0.61 1.25
N SER A 86 3.99 1.66 1.57
CA SER A 86 3.19 2.40 0.58
C SER A 86 3.97 3.51 -0.13
N VAL A 87 5.14 3.89 0.40
CA VAL A 87 6.02 4.88 -0.23
C VAL A 87 6.64 4.25 -1.48
N PRO A 88 6.42 4.82 -2.68
CA PRO A 88 6.71 4.16 -3.94
C PRO A 88 8.18 3.87 -4.17
#